data_AF-A0A9Y2N180-F1
#
_entry.id   AF-A0A9Y2N180-F1
#
_cell.length_a   1.000
_cell.length_b   1.000
_cell.length_c   1.000
_cell.angle_alpha   90.00
_cell.angle_beta   90.00
_cell.angle_gamma   90.00
#
_symmetry.space_group_name_H-M   'P 1'
#
loop_
_entity.id
_entity.type
_entity.pdbx_description
1 polymer ?
#
loop_
_entity_poly.entity_id
_entity_poly.type
_entity_poly.pdbx_seq_one_letter_code
_entity_poly.pdbx_strand_id
1 'polypeptide(L)'
;MSSDLEPVEQAAKVEQLAAALATRPVIEQAKGMLMLVRSLTDDEAFEALREVSQHTNVKLHDVATVVVASGTGAQPELPAETADAVLAELRAGVLGSDFGAES
;
A
#
# COMPACT_ATOMS: atom_id res chain seq x y z
N MET A 1 -36.75 26.32 -6.88
CA MET A 1 -36.00 25.41 -7.78
C MET A 1 -34.63 25.11 -7.15
N SER A 2 -34.59 24.54 -5.94
CA SER A 2 -33.32 24.21 -5.23
C SER A 2 -33.29 22.77 -4.70
N SER A 3 -34.17 21.88 -5.18
CA SER A 3 -34.31 20.52 -4.64
C SER A 3 -33.67 19.42 -5.49
N ASP A 4 -33.12 19.74 -6.68
CA ASP A 4 -32.76 18.72 -7.68
C ASP A 4 -31.26 18.39 -7.78
N LEU A 5 -30.39 19.00 -6.97
CA LEU A 5 -28.92 18.78 -7.02
C LEU A 5 -28.35 17.85 -5.93
N GLU A 6 -29.13 17.52 -4.89
CA GLU A 6 -28.73 16.59 -3.81
C GLU A 6 -28.33 15.15 -4.26
N PRO A 7 -28.96 14.53 -5.28
CA PRO A 7 -28.71 13.11 -5.57
C PRO A 7 -27.29 12.80 -6.06
N VAL A 8 -26.70 13.70 -6.84
CA VAL A 8 -25.38 13.50 -7.47
C VAL A 8 -24.26 13.68 -6.44
N GLU A 9 -24.41 14.64 -5.54
CA GLU A 9 -23.44 14.94 -4.49
C GLU A 9 -23.41 13.83 -3.41
N GLN A 10 -24.57 13.26 -3.08
CA GLN A 10 -24.67 12.11 -2.19
C GLN A 10 -24.06 10.84 -2.81
N ALA A 11 -24.30 10.59 -4.11
CA ALA A 11 -23.70 9.46 -4.81
C ALA A 11 -22.17 9.54 -4.84
N ALA A 12 -21.60 10.70 -5.17
CA ALA A 12 -20.15 10.92 -5.16
C ALA A 12 -19.53 10.71 -3.76
N LYS A 13 -20.24 11.12 -2.70
CA LYS A 13 -19.77 10.93 -1.31
C LYS A 13 -19.81 9.46 -0.88
N VAL A 14 -20.84 8.72 -1.28
CA VAL A 14 -20.92 7.26 -1.05
C VAL A 14 -19.80 6.54 -1.79
N GLU A 15 -19.50 6.94 -3.02
CA GLU A 15 -18.40 6.38 -3.81
C GLU A 15 -17.04 6.66 -3.20
N GLN A 16 -16.79 7.89 -2.73
CA GLN A 16 -15.54 8.23 -2.01
C GLN A 16 -15.38 7.44 -0.70
N LEU A 17 -16.47 7.26 0.06
CA LEU A 17 -16.44 6.44 1.28
C LEU A 17 -16.23 4.96 0.96
N ALA A 18 -16.86 4.44 -0.09
CA ALA A 18 -16.66 3.06 -0.55
C ALA A 18 -15.22 2.82 -1.02
N ALA A 19 -14.63 3.76 -1.77
CA ALA A 19 -13.23 3.71 -2.17
C ALA A 19 -12.30 3.75 -0.94
N ALA A 20 -12.54 4.67 0.00
CA ALA A 20 -11.77 4.74 1.25
C ALA A 20 -11.88 3.44 2.08
N LEU A 21 -13.07 2.83 2.14
CA LEU A 21 -13.29 1.53 2.79
C LEU A 21 -12.62 0.37 2.05
N ALA A 22 -12.42 0.47 0.73
CA ALA A 22 -11.69 -0.52 -0.07
C ALA A 22 -10.15 -0.40 0.06
N THR A 23 -9.63 0.80 0.36
CA THR A 23 -8.18 1.03 0.55
C THR A 23 -7.65 0.64 1.93
N ARG A 24 -8.47 0.69 2.98
CA ARG A 24 -8.07 0.31 4.35
C ARG A 24 -7.61 -1.15 4.49
N PRO A 25 -8.25 -2.14 3.85
CA PRO A 25 -7.84 -3.54 3.90
C PRO A 25 -6.41 -3.80 3.42
N VAL A 26 -5.94 -3.11 2.37
CA VAL A 26 -4.62 -3.44 1.78
C VAL A 26 -3.46 -2.96 2.65
N ILE A 27 -3.61 -1.80 3.31
CA ILE A 27 -2.58 -1.28 4.23
C ILE A 27 -2.44 -2.20 5.44
N GLU A 28 -3.54 -2.64 6.04
CA GLU A 28 -3.50 -3.55 7.18
C GLU A 28 -2.95 -4.93 6.79
N GLN A 29 -3.24 -5.42 5.59
CA GLN A 29 -2.62 -6.64 5.05
C GLN A 29 -1.10 -6.49 4.90
N ALA A 30 -0.65 -5.41 4.28
CA ALA A 30 0.77 -5.12 4.11
C ALA A 30 1.49 -5.04 5.46
N LYS A 31 0.90 -4.35 6.46
CA LYS A 31 1.43 -4.30 7.83
C LYS A 31 1.58 -5.69 8.41
N GLY A 32 0.54 -6.53 8.36
CA GLY A 32 0.60 -7.90 8.85
C GLY A 32 1.70 -8.75 8.20
N MET A 33 1.93 -8.58 6.90
CA MET A 33 3.04 -9.24 6.18
C MET A 33 4.41 -8.78 6.69
N LEU A 34 4.61 -7.48 6.89
CA LEU A 34 5.88 -6.95 7.41
C LEU A 34 6.11 -7.35 8.87
N MET A 35 5.07 -7.33 9.70
CA MET A 35 5.12 -7.84 11.07
C MET A 35 5.58 -9.30 11.11
N LEU A 36 5.02 -10.15 10.23
CA LEU A 36 5.41 -11.56 10.14
C LEU A 36 6.86 -11.75 9.70
N VAL A 37 7.32 -11.02 8.68
CA VAL A 37 8.66 -11.23 8.09
C VAL A 37 9.77 -10.59 8.93
N ARG A 38 9.48 -9.50 9.65
CA ARG A 38 10.49 -8.68 10.35
C ARG A 38 10.27 -8.57 11.85
N SER A 39 9.29 -9.27 12.41
CA SER A 39 8.93 -9.20 13.84
C SER A 39 8.65 -7.77 14.32
N LEU A 40 8.08 -6.93 13.44
CA LEU A 40 7.71 -5.56 13.74
C LEU A 40 6.40 -5.51 14.55
N THR A 41 6.26 -4.46 15.35
CA THR A 41 4.97 -4.03 15.89
C THR A 41 4.09 -3.40 14.81
N ASP A 42 2.81 -3.16 15.14
CA ASP A 42 1.86 -2.51 14.24
C ASP A 42 2.31 -1.11 13.79
N ASP A 43 2.79 -0.30 14.75
CA ASP A 43 3.27 1.06 14.50
C ASP A 43 4.55 1.07 13.67
N GLU A 44 5.50 0.17 13.99
CA GLU A 44 6.76 0.04 13.22
C GLU A 44 6.49 -0.42 11.79
N ALA A 45 5.55 -1.35 11.58
CA ALA A 45 5.18 -1.80 10.24
C ALA A 45 4.52 -0.67 9.42
N PHE A 46 3.69 0.16 10.06
CA PHE A 46 3.11 1.32 9.41
C PHE A 46 4.16 2.37 9.05
N GLU A 47 5.09 2.69 9.96
CA GLU A 47 6.16 3.65 9.67
C GLU A 47 7.08 3.14 8.56
N ALA A 48 7.40 1.84 8.52
CA ALA A 48 8.17 1.24 7.43
C ALA A 48 7.50 1.46 6.05
N LEU A 49 6.19 1.24 5.94
CA LEU A 49 5.45 1.55 4.70
C LEU A 49 5.50 3.05 4.37
N ARG A 50 5.44 3.91 5.40
CA ARG A 50 5.51 5.36 5.27
C ARG A 50 6.88 5.82 4.76
N GLU A 51 7.96 5.24 5.25
CA GLU A 51 9.33 5.53 4.80
C GLU A 51 9.51 5.15 3.33
N VAL A 52 9.10 3.94 2.95
CA VAL A 52 9.13 3.49 1.54
C VAL A 52 8.33 4.44 0.64
N SER A 53 7.13 4.84 1.07
CA SER A 53 6.29 5.82 0.35
C SER A 53 7.02 7.16 0.15
N GLN A 54 7.69 7.67 1.19
CA GLN A 54 8.40 8.95 1.13
C GLN A 54 9.64 8.88 0.21
N HIS A 55 10.43 7.80 0.30
CA HIS A 55 11.63 7.65 -0.52
C HIS A 55 11.33 7.41 -2.00
N THR A 56 10.24 6.72 -2.30
CA THR A 56 9.82 6.43 -3.68
C THR A 56 8.91 7.50 -4.27
N ASN A 57 8.40 8.43 -3.44
CA ASN A 57 7.35 9.38 -3.81
C ASN A 57 6.11 8.70 -4.41
N VAL A 58 5.78 7.50 -3.90
CA VAL A 58 4.59 6.71 -4.27
C VAL A 58 3.57 6.80 -3.14
N LYS A 59 2.27 6.81 -3.48
CA LYS A 59 1.21 6.85 -2.47
C LYS A 59 1.30 5.61 -1.56
N LEU A 60 1.11 5.82 -0.26
CA LEU A 60 1.15 4.74 0.74
C LEU A 60 0.24 3.55 0.40
N HIS A 61 -0.95 3.82 -0.13
CA HIS A 61 -1.86 2.79 -0.62
C HIS A 61 -1.21 1.91 -1.70
N ASP A 62 -0.59 2.54 -2.68
CA ASP A 62 0.03 1.86 -3.82
C ASP A 62 1.28 1.08 -3.37
N VAL A 63 2.03 1.61 -2.39
CA VAL A 63 3.11 0.87 -1.72
C VAL A 63 2.56 -0.39 -1.06
N ALA A 64 1.48 -0.29 -0.28
CA ALA A 64 0.86 -1.45 0.35
C ALA A 64 0.34 -2.47 -0.70
N THR A 65 -0.23 -2.00 -1.82
CA THR A 65 -0.62 -2.87 -2.94
C THR A 65 0.55 -3.64 -3.50
N VAL A 66 1.71 -3.01 -3.71
CA VAL A 66 2.93 -3.68 -4.18
C VAL A 66 3.41 -4.73 -3.19
N VAL A 67 3.42 -4.42 -1.90
CA VAL A 67 3.80 -5.36 -0.83
C VAL A 67 2.89 -6.60 -0.85
N VAL A 68 1.57 -6.41 -0.88
CA VAL A 68 0.61 -7.52 -0.90
C VAL A 68 0.72 -8.33 -2.20
N ALA A 69 0.88 -7.67 -3.35
CA ALA A 69 1.08 -8.32 -4.63
C ALA A 69 2.33 -9.22 -4.63
N SER A 70 3.42 -8.76 -4.00
CA SER A 70 4.68 -9.51 -3.92
C SER A 70 4.57 -10.85 -3.19
N GLY A 71 3.73 -10.95 -2.15
CA GLY A 71 3.51 -12.19 -1.41
C GLY A 71 2.38 -13.08 -1.95
N THR A 72 1.56 -12.57 -2.87
CA THR A 72 0.42 -13.32 -3.46
C THR A 72 0.67 -13.77 -4.90
N GLY A 73 1.76 -13.29 -5.54
CA GLY A 73 2.04 -13.54 -6.96
C GLY A 73 1.12 -12.75 -7.91
N ALA A 74 0.29 -11.85 -7.37
CA ALA A 74 -0.52 -10.93 -8.17
C ALA A 74 0.37 -9.86 -8.82
N GLN A 75 -0.11 -9.29 -9.93
CA GLN A 75 0.52 -8.11 -10.54
C GLN A 75 -0.19 -6.86 -9.99
N PRO A 76 0.53 -5.89 -9.40
CA PRO A 76 -0.07 -4.65 -8.98
C PRO A 76 -0.55 -3.85 -10.21
N GLU A 77 -1.68 -3.16 -10.10
CA GLU A 77 -2.21 -2.27 -11.14
C GLU A 77 -1.43 -0.94 -11.18
N LEU A 78 -0.11 -1.02 -11.29
CA LEU A 78 0.82 0.11 -11.28
C LEU A 78 1.85 -0.06 -12.42
N PRO A 79 2.46 1.04 -12.90
CA PRO A 79 3.59 0.94 -13.82
C PRO A 79 4.70 0.06 -13.22
N ALA A 80 5.27 -0.83 -14.03
CA ALA A 80 6.29 -1.78 -13.58
C ALA A 80 7.49 -1.07 -12.93
N GLU A 81 7.95 0.04 -13.52
CA GLU A 81 9.00 0.89 -12.99
C GLU A 81 8.72 1.41 -11.57
N THR A 82 7.46 1.75 -11.28
CA THR A 82 7.02 2.20 -9.96
C THR A 82 7.01 1.04 -8.97
N ALA A 83 6.47 -0.11 -9.36
CA ALA A 83 6.46 -1.30 -8.51
C ALA A 83 7.88 -1.77 -8.20
N ASP A 84 8.77 -1.75 -9.18
CA ASP A 84 10.18 -2.11 -9.04
C ASP A 84 10.91 -1.16 -8.09
N ALA A 85 10.68 0.15 -8.19
CA ALA A 85 11.23 1.13 -7.27
C ALA A 85 10.78 0.89 -5.82
N VAL A 86 9.49 0.60 -5.61
CA VAL A 86 8.94 0.24 -4.29
C VAL A 86 9.55 -1.03 -3.74
N LEU A 87 9.66 -2.09 -4.56
CA LEU A 87 10.26 -3.35 -4.13
C LEU A 87 11.76 -3.23 -3.86
N ALA A 88 12.48 -2.40 -4.61
CA ALA A 88 13.89 -2.13 -4.37
C ALA A 88 14.09 -1.42 -3.02
N GLU A 89 13.30 -0.37 -2.75
CA GLU A 89 13.35 0.35 -1.49
C GLU A 89 12.92 -0.52 -0.31
N LEU A 90 11.87 -1.32 -0.45
CA LEU A 90 11.42 -2.25 0.59
C LEU A 90 12.52 -3.24 0.98
N ARG A 91 13.27 -3.78 0.00
CA ARG A 91 14.41 -4.67 0.26
C ARG A 91 15.54 -3.92 0.97
N ALA A 92 15.89 -2.72 0.51
CA ALA A 92 16.99 -1.95 1.05
C ALA A 92 16.72 -1.41 2.47
N GLY A 93 15.55 -0.81 2.69
CA GLY A 93 15.20 -0.10 3.92
C GLY A 93 14.51 -0.94 4.98
N VAL A 94 13.68 -1.91 4.59
CA VAL A 94 12.83 -2.66 5.54
C VAL A 94 13.34 -4.07 5.77
N LEU A 95 13.61 -4.83 4.71
CA LEU A 95 13.99 -6.25 4.82
C LEU A 95 15.49 -6.46 5.08
N GLY A 96 16.33 -5.52 4.65
CA GLY A 96 17.78 -5.62 4.71
C GLY A 96 18.39 -6.34 3.51
N SER A 97 19.70 -6.14 3.28
CA SER A 97 20.45 -6.65 2.12
C SER A 97 20.55 -8.18 2.02
N ASP A 98 20.25 -8.90 3.11
CA ASP A 98 20.32 -10.37 3.15
C ASP A 98 19.05 -11.01 2.56
N PHE A 99 17.97 -10.23 2.36
CA PHE A 99 16.70 -10.75 1.84
C PHE A 99 16.72 -10.79 0.29
N GLY A 100 17.09 -11.94 -0.26
CA GLY A 100 17.19 -12.20 -1.70
C GLY A 100 18.55 -12.74 -2.17
N ALA A 101 19.49 -12.94 -1.24
CA ALA A 101 20.77 -13.58 -1.49
C ALA A 101 20.78 -15.04 -1.01
N GLU A 102 19.78 -15.84 -1.40
CA GLU A 102 19.92 -17.30 -1.33
C GLU A 102 19.50 -17.92 -2.67
N SER A 103 20.45 -18.71 -3.18
CA SER A 103 20.55 -19.44 -4.44
C SER A 103 19.61 -20.63 -4.56
#